data_AF-A0A7V0UIN7-F1
#
_entry.id   AF-A0A7V0UIN7-F1
#
_cell.length_a   1.000
_cell.length_b   1.000
_cell.length_c   1.000
_cell.angle_alpha   90.00
_cell.angle_beta   90.00
_cell.angle_gamma   90.00
#
_symmetry.space_group_name_H-M   'P 1'
#
loop_
_entity.id
_entity.type
_entity.pdbx_description
1 polymer ?
#
loop_
_entity_poly.entity_id
_entity_poly.type
_entity_poly.pdbx_seq_one_letter_code
_entity_poly.pdbx_strand_id
1 'polypeptide(L)'
;MTITIMLRSKPKPFMKCAHWRSLLPALVLLSVALLFVPAPTTGTQPQPNQREIADQLLGSDLRQRNEALKAVLSIGPAKVGPELRSALITLLERQNRIVLEAQRRQVTLDTLEDPEFISGLSRVVAELKDPKAIPALAGALGMFTAIRPLADFGEQAAPAVLEVVTSAHSHYSAVNDGLITLRFMVERMKSHRLSAGILDQIRRAAEQRLSGKQYFTTLWYAIDLAVVLNDAKLRGIVKSLASNRNEVMARGIEDAKLIDLTQKRAADRIAGVPANPRP
;
A
#
# COMPACT_ATOMS: atom_id res chain seq x y z
N MET A 1 15.68 -4.56 -31.52
CA MET A 1 15.10 -5.84 -31.11
C MET A 1 13.60 -5.63 -30.94
N THR A 2 12.81 -6.07 -31.91
CA THR A 2 11.40 -5.69 -32.07
C THR A 2 10.51 -6.78 -31.47
N ILE A 3 9.80 -6.47 -30.38
CA ILE A 3 8.86 -7.40 -29.75
C ILE A 3 7.44 -7.02 -30.19
N THR A 4 6.89 -7.82 -31.10
CA THR A 4 5.50 -7.74 -31.53
C THR A 4 4.63 -8.55 -30.56
N ILE A 5 3.80 -7.86 -29.76
CA ILE A 5 2.82 -8.51 -28.89
C ILE A 5 1.46 -8.50 -29.57
N MET A 6 1.04 -9.65 -30.12
CA MET A 6 -0.35 -9.88 -30.49
C MET A 6 -1.12 -10.44 -29.30
N LEU A 7 -2.10 -9.70 -28.79
CA LEU A 7 -3.12 -10.22 -27.87
C LEU A 7 -4.50 -9.93 -28.45
N ARG A 8 -5.13 -10.97 -29.01
CA ARG A 8 -6.53 -10.96 -29.43
C ARG A 8 -7.26 -12.06 -28.65
N SER A 9 -7.77 -11.70 -27.47
CA SER A 9 -8.65 -12.53 -26.65
C SER A 9 -10.10 -12.17 -26.98
N LYS A 10 -10.89 -13.13 -27.46
CA LYS A 10 -12.33 -12.97 -27.71
C LYS A 10 -13.11 -13.00 -26.39
N PRO A 11 -14.15 -12.17 -26.21
CA PRO A 11 -15.02 -12.24 -25.04
C PRO A 11 -15.95 -13.47 -25.12
N LYS A 12 -16.08 -14.22 -24.01
CA LYS A 12 -17.10 -15.26 -23.83
C LYS A 12 -18.44 -14.62 -23.45
N PRO A 13 -19.58 -15.13 -23.94
CA PRO A 13 -20.90 -14.59 -23.62
C PRO A 13 -21.34 -14.94 -22.20
N PHE A 14 -21.89 -13.94 -21.51
CA PHE A 14 -22.55 -14.04 -20.20
C PHE A 14 -23.82 -14.91 -20.29
N MET A 15 -23.89 -15.95 -19.45
CA MET A 15 -25.13 -16.70 -19.20
C MET A 15 -26.09 -15.90 -18.34
N LYS A 16 -27.37 -15.93 -18.73
CA LYS A 16 -28.52 -15.27 -18.10
C LYS A 16 -28.85 -15.91 -16.75
N CYS A 17 -29.03 -15.08 -15.71
CA CYS A 17 -29.58 -15.49 -14.43
C CYS A 17 -31.07 -15.81 -14.54
N ALA A 18 -31.46 -16.99 -14.06
CA ALA A 18 -32.84 -17.43 -13.92
C ALA A 18 -33.46 -16.95 -12.60
N HIS A 19 -34.73 -16.59 -12.69
CA HIS A 19 -35.66 -16.18 -11.64
C HIS A 19 -35.75 -17.15 -10.46
N TRP A 20 -35.54 -16.69 -9.23
CA TRP A 20 -36.09 -17.33 -8.03
C TRP A 20 -37.07 -16.39 -7.32
N ARG A 21 -38.34 -16.79 -7.35
CA ARG A 21 -39.50 -16.19 -6.69
C ARG A 21 -39.91 -17.11 -5.52
N SER A 22 -40.43 -16.49 -4.46
CA SER A 22 -41.45 -17.02 -3.52
C SER A 22 -40.97 -18.04 -2.48
N LEU A 23 -40.97 -17.66 -1.19
CA LEU A 23 -42.05 -17.85 -0.19
C LEU A 23 -42.16 -19.29 0.35
N LEU A 24 -41.84 -19.49 1.63
CA LEU A 24 -42.73 -20.06 2.66
C LEU A 24 -41.97 -20.27 3.99
N PRO A 25 -42.56 -19.91 5.15
CA PRO A 25 -42.07 -20.27 6.46
C PRO A 25 -42.74 -21.59 6.89
N ALA A 26 -41.94 -22.58 7.29
CA ALA A 26 -42.45 -23.78 7.95
C ALA A 26 -41.73 -23.96 9.29
N LEU A 27 -42.48 -23.66 10.36
CA LEU A 27 -42.18 -24.09 11.72
C LEU A 27 -41.96 -25.61 11.72
N VAL A 28 -40.80 -26.07 12.19
CA VAL A 28 -40.62 -27.43 12.69
C VAL A 28 -39.98 -27.33 14.07
N LEU A 29 -40.81 -27.54 15.08
CA LEU A 29 -40.39 -27.90 16.44
C LEU A 29 -39.70 -29.26 16.36
N LEU A 30 -38.36 -29.28 16.47
CA LEU A 30 -37.58 -30.51 16.61
C LEU A 30 -37.05 -30.58 18.04
N SER A 31 -37.63 -31.52 18.81
CA SER A 31 -37.18 -31.92 20.13
C SER A 31 -35.79 -32.53 20.05
N VAL A 32 -34.76 -31.77 20.43
CA VAL A 32 -33.38 -32.26 20.51
C VAL A 32 -33.20 -32.98 21.84
N ALA A 33 -33.10 -34.30 21.79
CA ALA A 33 -32.58 -35.12 22.86
C ALA A 33 -31.11 -34.76 23.10
N LEU A 34 -30.79 -34.21 24.28
CA LEU A 34 -29.43 -33.98 24.75
C LEU A 34 -28.76 -35.34 25.01
N LEU A 35 -28.11 -35.90 24.00
CA LEU A 35 -27.05 -36.89 24.20
C LEU A 35 -25.78 -36.12 24.55
N PHE A 36 -25.41 -36.15 25.83
CA PHE A 36 -24.10 -35.73 26.34
C PHE A 36 -23.03 -36.68 25.76
N VAL A 37 -22.57 -36.40 24.53
CA VAL A 37 -21.33 -36.98 24.02
C VAL A 37 -20.20 -36.16 24.65
N PRO A 38 -19.30 -36.76 25.47
CA PRO A 38 -18.14 -36.05 25.96
C PRO A 38 -17.35 -35.58 24.74
N ALA A 39 -17.27 -34.26 24.56
CA ALA A 39 -16.48 -33.68 23.50
C ALA A 39 -15.05 -34.23 23.67
N PRO A 40 -14.43 -34.81 22.62
CA PRO A 40 -13.04 -35.19 22.70
C PRO A 40 -12.29 -33.94 23.15
N THR A 41 -11.60 -34.04 24.30
CA THR A 41 -10.66 -33.02 24.75
C THR A 41 -9.70 -32.81 23.59
N THR A 42 -9.94 -31.75 22.82
CA THR A 42 -9.07 -31.33 21.73
C THR A 42 -7.71 -31.13 22.36
N GLY A 43 -6.81 -32.10 22.14
CA GLY A 43 -5.45 -32.03 22.61
C GLY A 43 -4.89 -30.72 22.11
N THR A 44 -4.58 -29.82 23.04
CA THR A 44 -3.99 -28.53 22.76
C THR A 44 -2.71 -28.81 21.97
N GLN A 45 -2.74 -28.62 20.65
CA GLN A 45 -1.51 -28.70 19.87
C GLN A 45 -0.53 -27.73 20.52
N PRO A 46 0.71 -28.17 20.81
CA PRO A 46 1.69 -27.33 21.47
C PRO A 46 1.80 -26.02 20.70
N GLN A 47 1.44 -24.92 21.38
CA GLN A 47 1.46 -23.60 20.77
C GLN A 47 2.90 -23.32 20.31
N PRO A 48 3.11 -22.88 19.05
CA PRO A 48 4.45 -22.59 18.55
C PRO A 48 5.17 -21.64 19.51
N ASN A 49 6.43 -21.95 19.84
CA ASN A 49 7.25 -21.13 20.73
C ASN A 49 7.57 -19.79 20.04
N GLN A 50 6.70 -18.80 20.20
CA GLN A 50 6.82 -17.52 19.51
C GLN A 50 8.11 -16.76 19.85
N ARG A 51 8.68 -17.00 21.03
CA ARG A 51 9.97 -16.42 21.43
C ARG A 51 11.11 -16.97 20.57
N GLU A 52 11.13 -18.27 20.36
CA GLU A 52 12.13 -18.91 19.50
C GLU A 52 11.99 -18.43 18.04
N ILE A 53 10.76 -18.28 17.54
CA ILE A 53 10.50 -17.72 16.20
C ILE A 53 11.00 -16.27 16.11
N ALA A 54 10.78 -15.47 17.16
CA ALA A 54 11.26 -14.09 17.23
C ALA A 54 12.80 -14.02 17.20
N ASP A 55 13.48 -14.89 17.96
CA ASP A 55 14.94 -14.98 17.99
C ASP A 55 15.49 -15.41 16.60
N GLN A 56 14.84 -16.39 15.95
CA GLN A 56 15.20 -16.82 14.59
C GLN A 56 15.01 -15.71 13.55
N LEU A 57 13.92 -14.93 13.61
CA LEU A 57 13.68 -13.79 12.73
C LEU A 57 14.77 -12.70 12.84
N LEU A 58 15.29 -12.47 14.05
CA LEU A 58 16.31 -11.45 14.30
C LEU A 58 17.73 -11.98 14.08
N GLY A 59 17.90 -13.30 13.94
CA GLY A 59 19.16 -13.97 13.67
C GLY A 59 19.84 -13.53 12.36
N SER A 60 21.08 -13.99 12.16
CA SER A 60 21.88 -13.68 10.96
C SER A 60 21.64 -14.66 9.81
N ASP A 61 21.21 -15.89 10.09
CA ASP A 61 20.99 -16.95 9.09
C ASP A 61 19.73 -16.69 8.26
N LEU A 62 19.92 -16.50 6.94
CA LEU A 62 18.85 -16.21 5.97
C LEU A 62 17.80 -17.32 5.91
N ARG A 63 18.23 -18.59 5.97
CA ARG A 63 17.33 -19.74 5.86
C ARG A 63 16.44 -19.83 7.10
N GLN A 64 17.02 -19.63 8.28
CA GLN A 64 16.26 -19.60 9.54
C GLN A 64 15.25 -18.45 9.55
N ARG A 65 15.62 -17.25 9.08
CA ARG A 65 14.68 -16.13 8.96
C ARG A 65 13.51 -16.43 8.02
N ASN A 66 13.79 -17.03 6.87
CA ASN A 66 12.75 -17.44 5.90
C ASN A 66 11.78 -18.46 6.48
N GLU A 67 12.28 -19.50 7.16
CA GLU A 67 11.44 -20.49 7.83
C GLU A 67 10.64 -19.89 8.99
N ALA A 68 11.26 -19.00 9.77
CA ALA A 68 10.58 -18.29 10.85
C ALA A 68 9.44 -17.41 10.32
N LEU A 69 9.63 -16.69 9.20
CA LEU A 69 8.55 -15.90 8.57
C LEU A 69 7.40 -16.80 8.08
N LYS A 70 7.69 -17.97 7.49
CA LYS A 70 6.66 -18.96 7.12
C LYS A 70 5.89 -19.47 8.35
N ALA A 71 6.57 -19.69 9.47
CA ALA A 71 5.94 -20.05 10.73
C ALA A 71 5.02 -18.92 11.24
N VAL A 72 5.45 -17.65 11.17
CA VAL A 72 4.60 -16.49 11.51
C VAL A 72 3.35 -16.43 10.64
N LEU A 73 3.48 -16.62 9.32
CA LEU A 73 2.35 -16.66 8.40
C LEU A 73 1.33 -17.74 8.77
N SER A 74 1.82 -18.89 9.26
CA SER A 74 0.98 -20.01 9.72
C SER A 74 0.27 -19.73 11.06
N ILE A 75 0.89 -18.94 11.95
CA ILE A 75 0.28 -18.49 13.20
C ILE A 75 -0.89 -17.51 12.92
N GLY A 76 -0.68 -16.61 11.96
CA GLY A 76 -1.63 -15.58 11.57
C GLY A 76 -1.60 -14.35 12.50
N PRO A 77 -1.87 -13.14 11.97
CA PRO A 77 -1.61 -11.86 12.65
C PRO A 77 -2.37 -11.69 13.98
N ALA A 78 -3.57 -12.29 14.09
CA ALA A 78 -4.40 -12.21 15.30
C ALA A 78 -3.83 -12.99 16.50
N LYS A 79 -2.94 -13.97 16.26
CA LYS A 79 -2.34 -14.81 17.30
C LYS A 79 -0.89 -14.44 17.61
N VAL A 80 -0.33 -13.44 16.92
CA VAL A 80 1.04 -12.96 17.15
C VAL A 80 1.08 -12.17 18.46
N GLY A 81 1.81 -12.72 19.43
CA GLY A 81 2.09 -12.13 20.73
C GLY A 81 3.05 -10.94 20.65
N PRO A 82 3.20 -10.16 21.75
CA PRO A 82 3.90 -8.89 21.75
C PRO A 82 5.39 -9.00 21.40
N GLU A 83 6.08 -10.06 21.83
CA GLU A 83 7.50 -10.26 21.55
C GLU A 83 7.74 -10.50 20.06
N LEU A 84 6.98 -11.43 19.47
CA LEU A 84 7.06 -11.75 18.04
C LEU A 84 6.63 -10.56 17.18
N ARG A 85 5.61 -9.81 17.62
CA ARG A 85 5.18 -8.55 17.01
C ARG A 85 6.33 -7.53 16.94
N SER A 86 7.03 -7.33 18.06
CA SER A 86 8.18 -6.43 18.12
C SER A 86 9.32 -6.90 17.20
N ALA A 87 9.61 -8.20 17.16
CA ALA A 87 10.66 -8.75 16.31
C ALA A 87 10.37 -8.53 14.81
N LEU A 88 9.12 -8.69 14.37
CA LEU A 88 8.70 -8.43 12.99
C LEU A 88 8.89 -6.96 12.61
N ILE A 89 8.49 -6.03 13.48
CA ILE A 89 8.66 -4.58 13.25
C ILE A 89 10.15 -4.24 13.18
N THR A 90 10.95 -4.69 14.16
CA THR A 90 12.41 -4.47 14.19
C THR A 90 13.10 -5.03 12.95
N LEU A 91 12.68 -6.20 12.47
CA LEU A 91 13.23 -6.79 11.26
C LEU A 91 12.92 -5.94 10.02
N LEU A 92 11.69 -5.44 9.88
CA LEU A 92 11.31 -4.57 8.77
C LEU A 92 12.10 -3.25 8.79
N GLU A 93 12.26 -2.63 9.97
CA GLU A 93 13.09 -1.43 10.12
C GLU A 93 14.56 -1.69 9.73
N ARG A 94 15.11 -2.85 10.12
CA ARG A 94 16.46 -3.24 9.71
C ARG A 94 16.56 -3.36 8.18
N GLN A 95 15.60 -3.99 7.52
CA GLN A 95 15.59 -4.10 6.06
C GLN A 95 15.49 -2.73 5.38
N ASN A 96 14.62 -1.84 5.88
CA ASN A 96 14.52 -0.48 5.35
C ASN A 96 15.85 0.28 5.44
N ARG A 97 16.58 0.16 6.56
CA ARG A 97 17.91 0.77 6.70
C ARG A 97 18.92 0.22 5.70
N ILE A 98 18.94 -1.10 5.49
CA ILE A 98 19.83 -1.77 4.54
C ILE A 98 19.55 -1.27 3.11
N VAL A 99 18.28 -1.24 2.72
CA VAL A 99 17.86 -0.75 1.39
C VAL A 99 18.26 0.73 1.20
N LEU A 100 18.00 1.57 2.19
CA LEU A 100 18.35 3.00 2.14
C LEU A 100 19.86 3.21 2.03
N GLU A 101 20.64 2.44 2.79
CA GLU A 101 22.11 2.50 2.75
C GLU A 101 22.66 2.07 1.40
N ALA A 102 22.11 1.00 0.81
CA ALA A 102 22.52 0.55 -0.52
C ALA A 102 22.19 1.55 -1.62
N GLN A 103 20.99 2.14 -1.57
CA GLN A 103 20.62 3.23 -2.48
C GLN A 103 21.59 4.41 -2.36
N ARG A 104 21.93 4.80 -1.13
CA ARG A 104 22.89 5.89 -0.88
C ARG A 104 24.28 5.57 -1.43
N ARG A 105 24.72 4.32 -1.30
CA ARG A 105 26.04 3.86 -1.80
C ARG A 105 26.04 3.48 -3.29
N GLN A 106 24.88 3.50 -3.96
CA GLN A 106 24.70 3.04 -5.34
C GLN A 106 25.22 1.62 -5.60
N VAL A 107 25.09 0.74 -4.60
CA VAL A 107 25.51 -0.67 -4.72
C VAL A 107 24.29 -1.55 -4.95
N THR A 108 24.42 -2.48 -5.90
CA THR A 108 23.50 -3.62 -5.98
C THR A 108 23.82 -4.54 -4.81
N LEU A 109 22.85 -4.74 -3.93
CA LEU A 109 23.02 -5.70 -2.84
C LEU A 109 22.72 -7.09 -3.38
N ASP A 110 23.77 -7.81 -3.78
CA ASP A 110 23.70 -9.26 -4.06
C ASP A 110 23.31 -10.07 -2.82
N THR A 111 23.34 -9.44 -1.64
CA THR A 111 23.03 -9.99 -0.31
C THR A 111 21.70 -9.52 0.26
N LEU A 112 20.86 -8.80 -0.50
CA LEU A 112 19.51 -8.49 -0.03
C LEU A 112 18.73 -9.78 0.16
N GLU A 113 17.87 -9.75 1.18
CA GLU A 113 16.79 -10.72 1.26
C GLU A 113 16.03 -10.76 -0.06
N ASP A 114 15.51 -11.94 -0.38
CA ASP A 114 14.61 -12.14 -1.52
C ASP A 114 13.50 -11.06 -1.50
N PRO A 115 13.24 -10.34 -2.61
CA PRO A 115 12.10 -9.43 -2.70
C PRO A 115 10.78 -10.04 -2.21
N GLU A 116 10.58 -11.35 -2.38
CA GLU A 116 9.41 -12.05 -1.85
C GLU A 116 9.39 -12.09 -0.31
N PHE A 117 10.56 -12.27 0.33
CA PHE A 117 10.69 -12.20 1.78
C PHE A 117 10.34 -10.82 2.32
N ILE A 118 10.89 -9.75 1.72
CA ILE A 118 10.63 -8.38 2.17
C ILE A 118 9.14 -8.02 1.98
N SER A 119 8.56 -8.42 0.84
CA SER A 119 7.13 -8.24 0.57
C SER A 119 6.26 -9.01 1.57
N GLY A 120 6.63 -10.26 1.87
CA GLY A 120 5.98 -11.09 2.88
C GLY A 120 6.03 -10.48 4.28
N LEU A 121 7.21 -10.01 4.70
CA LEU A 121 7.43 -9.36 5.98
C LEU A 121 6.60 -8.07 6.11
N SER A 122 6.66 -7.18 5.10
CA SER A 122 5.88 -5.94 5.07
C SER A 122 4.38 -6.21 5.18
N ARG A 123 3.87 -7.20 4.44
CA ARG A 123 2.46 -7.63 4.51
C ARG A 123 2.08 -8.15 5.89
N VAL A 124 2.89 -9.01 6.49
CA VAL A 124 2.63 -9.51 7.86
C VAL A 124 2.60 -8.35 8.85
N VAL A 125 3.59 -7.46 8.79
CA VAL A 125 3.68 -6.30 9.68
C VAL A 125 2.47 -5.38 9.53
N ALA A 126 2.01 -5.16 8.30
CA ALA A 126 0.79 -4.42 8.02
C ALA A 126 -0.46 -5.06 8.64
N GLU A 127 -0.59 -6.38 8.55
CA GLU A 127 -1.73 -7.12 9.08
C GLU A 127 -1.80 -7.13 10.62
N LEU A 128 -0.68 -6.81 11.31
CA LEU A 128 -0.67 -6.65 12.77
C LEU A 128 -1.57 -5.52 13.25
N LYS A 129 -1.83 -4.50 12.40
CA LYS A 129 -2.57 -3.28 12.74
C LYS A 129 -2.04 -2.58 14.01
N ASP A 130 -0.73 -2.68 14.25
CA ASP A 130 -0.05 -2.03 15.39
C ASP A 130 0.41 -0.62 14.98
N PRO A 131 -0.04 0.45 15.66
CA PRO A 131 0.47 1.79 15.40
C PRO A 131 1.99 1.95 15.54
N LYS A 132 2.65 1.10 16.35
CA LYS A 132 4.12 1.09 16.47
C LYS A 132 4.81 0.65 15.18
N ALA A 133 4.09 -0.02 14.27
CA ALA A 133 4.61 -0.42 12.97
C ALA A 133 4.62 0.71 11.93
N ILE A 134 3.98 1.86 12.19
CA ILE A 134 3.85 2.97 11.22
C ILE A 134 5.20 3.42 10.67
N PRO A 135 6.25 3.69 11.47
CA PRO A 135 7.55 4.10 10.94
C PRO A 135 8.18 3.02 10.04
N ALA A 136 8.10 1.76 10.43
CA ALA A 136 8.60 0.63 9.65
C ALA A 136 7.84 0.47 8.31
N LEU A 137 6.52 0.63 8.32
CA LEU A 137 5.70 0.58 7.11
C LEU A 137 5.94 1.79 6.20
N ALA A 138 6.14 2.99 6.76
CA ALA A 138 6.48 4.17 5.97
C ALA A 138 7.85 4.02 5.28
N GLY A 139 8.85 3.46 5.99
CA GLY A 139 10.15 3.12 5.40
C GLY A 139 10.07 2.04 4.31
N ALA A 140 9.01 1.24 4.29
CA ALA A 140 8.75 0.19 3.30
C ALA A 140 7.96 0.70 2.06
N LEU A 141 7.64 1.99 1.98
CA LEU A 141 7.06 2.60 0.79
C LEU A 141 8.01 2.43 -0.41
N GLY A 142 7.44 2.15 -1.59
CA GLY A 142 8.16 1.83 -2.83
C GLY A 142 7.97 0.39 -3.28
N MET A 143 7.28 -0.44 -2.48
CA MET A 143 6.96 -1.84 -2.75
C MET A 143 5.46 -2.11 -2.90
N PHE A 144 4.61 -1.08 -2.90
CA PHE A 144 3.13 -1.12 -2.94
C PHE A 144 2.43 -1.85 -1.77
N THR A 145 3.14 -2.61 -0.94
CA THR A 145 2.57 -3.42 0.15
C THR A 145 2.08 -2.58 1.33
N ALA A 146 2.72 -1.44 1.59
CA ALA A 146 2.40 -0.59 2.75
C ALA A 146 1.28 0.45 2.50
N ILE A 147 0.83 0.64 1.25
CA ILE A 147 -0.08 1.74 0.88
C ILE A 147 -1.42 1.66 1.62
N ARG A 148 -2.16 0.55 1.46
CA ARG A 148 -3.48 0.38 2.10
C ARG A 148 -3.38 0.35 3.63
N PRO A 149 -2.44 -0.40 4.23
CA PRO A 149 -2.24 -0.41 5.69
C PRO A 149 -1.97 0.98 6.27
N LEU A 150 -1.07 1.77 5.67
CA LEU A 150 -0.82 3.14 6.11
C LEU A 150 -2.04 4.04 5.95
N ALA A 151 -2.79 3.89 4.86
CA ALA A 151 -4.04 4.62 4.68
C ALA A 151 -5.12 4.22 5.69
N ASP A 152 -5.16 2.97 6.15
CA ASP A 152 -6.07 2.48 7.19
C ASP A 152 -5.75 3.08 8.57
N PHE A 153 -4.48 3.37 8.88
CA PHE A 153 -4.09 4.14 10.07
C PHE A 153 -4.51 5.61 10.02
N GLY A 154 -4.85 6.14 8.84
CA GLY A 154 -5.38 7.48 8.65
C GLY A 154 -4.44 8.58 9.17
N GLU A 155 -4.99 9.48 9.98
CA GLU A 155 -4.25 10.64 10.50
C GLU A 155 -2.99 10.25 11.29
N GLN A 156 -3.00 9.11 11.98
CA GLN A 156 -1.85 8.66 12.77
C GLN A 156 -0.62 8.35 11.92
N ALA A 157 -0.81 7.87 10.69
CA ALA A 157 0.29 7.58 9.77
C ALA A 157 0.68 8.77 8.88
N ALA A 158 -0.16 9.80 8.79
CA ALA A 158 0.05 10.92 7.89
C ALA A 158 1.42 11.61 8.06
N PRO A 159 1.93 11.88 9.28
CA PRO A 159 3.25 12.50 9.45
C PRO A 159 4.39 11.68 8.84
N ALA A 160 4.42 10.36 9.06
CA ALA A 160 5.46 9.48 8.54
C ALA A 160 5.40 9.37 7.00
N VAL A 161 4.19 9.33 6.43
CA VAL A 161 4.01 9.33 4.97
C VAL A 161 4.43 10.67 4.37
N LEU A 162 4.09 11.79 5.00
CA LEU A 162 4.49 13.14 4.57
C LEU A 162 6.01 13.32 4.60
N GLU A 163 6.69 12.79 5.61
CA GLU A 163 8.16 12.79 5.66
C GLU A 163 8.77 12.13 4.41
N VAL A 164 8.30 10.93 4.06
CA VAL A 164 8.73 10.23 2.84
C VAL A 164 8.40 11.04 1.58
N VAL A 165 7.19 11.59 1.48
CA VAL A 165 6.72 12.32 0.29
C VAL A 165 7.45 13.65 0.11
N THR A 166 7.90 14.32 1.16
CA THR A 166 8.53 15.65 1.09
C THR A 166 10.06 15.60 1.09
N SER A 167 10.65 14.49 1.54
CA SER A 167 12.11 14.33 1.58
C SER A 167 12.74 14.41 0.18
N ALA A 168 13.85 15.14 0.10
CA ALA A 168 14.69 15.23 -1.09
C ALA A 168 15.52 13.96 -1.33
N HIS A 169 15.68 13.13 -0.30
CA HIS A 169 16.45 11.89 -0.35
C HIS A 169 15.61 10.64 -0.64
N SER A 170 14.28 10.76 -0.63
CA SER A 170 13.40 9.64 -0.95
C SER A 170 13.52 9.24 -2.41
N HIS A 171 13.66 7.94 -2.66
CA HIS A 171 13.57 7.39 -4.01
C HIS A 171 12.17 7.62 -4.60
N TYR A 172 12.06 7.83 -5.92
CA TYR A 172 10.79 8.20 -6.55
C TYR A 172 9.69 7.15 -6.34
N SER A 173 10.02 5.86 -6.24
CA SER A 173 9.05 4.79 -5.96
C SER A 173 8.41 4.94 -4.58
N ALA A 174 9.19 5.28 -3.55
CA ALA A 174 8.68 5.54 -2.20
C ALA A 174 7.79 6.79 -2.18
N VAL A 175 8.18 7.85 -2.90
CA VAL A 175 7.36 9.06 -3.06
C VAL A 175 6.04 8.73 -3.76
N ASN A 176 6.06 7.92 -4.82
CA ASN A 176 4.87 7.51 -5.55
C ASN A 176 3.87 6.78 -4.63
N ASP A 177 4.35 5.77 -3.89
CA ASP A 177 3.52 5.03 -2.94
C ASP A 177 2.99 5.93 -1.83
N GLY A 178 3.81 6.86 -1.34
CA GLY A 178 3.39 7.86 -0.36
C GLY A 178 2.27 8.77 -0.90
N LEU A 179 2.37 9.27 -2.14
CA LEU A 179 1.32 10.07 -2.76
C LEU A 179 0.01 9.29 -2.94
N ILE A 180 0.08 8.01 -3.33
CA ILE A 180 -1.10 7.13 -3.41
C ILE A 180 -1.72 6.93 -2.01
N THR A 181 -0.87 6.74 -0.99
CA THR A 181 -1.29 6.57 0.40
C THR A 181 -2.04 7.80 0.90
N LEU A 182 -1.48 9.00 0.70
CA LEU A 182 -2.13 10.26 1.07
C LEU A 182 -3.46 10.45 0.31
N ARG A 183 -3.52 10.07 -0.97
CA ARG A 183 -4.78 10.12 -1.74
C ARG A 183 -5.84 9.23 -1.10
N PHE A 184 -5.50 7.99 -0.74
CA PHE A 184 -6.44 7.09 -0.06
C PHE A 184 -6.89 7.62 1.30
N MET A 185 -6.00 8.25 2.07
CA MET A 185 -6.39 8.91 3.33
C MET A 185 -7.44 10.00 3.10
N VAL A 186 -7.27 10.84 2.06
CA VAL A 186 -8.22 11.91 1.73
C VAL A 186 -9.54 11.34 1.17
N GLU A 187 -9.50 10.36 0.28
CA GLU A 187 -10.71 9.73 -0.30
C GLU A 187 -11.58 9.04 0.78
N ARG A 188 -10.95 8.54 1.85
CA ARG A 188 -11.61 7.82 2.96
C ARG A 188 -12.10 8.74 4.09
N MET A 189 -12.06 10.06 3.91
CA MET A 189 -12.52 11.06 4.89
C MET A 189 -13.95 10.86 5.42
N LYS A 190 -14.79 10.09 4.73
CA LYS A 190 -16.16 9.75 5.20
C LYS A 190 -16.15 8.94 6.49
N SER A 191 -15.15 8.08 6.69
CA SER A 191 -15.05 7.20 7.86
C SER A 191 -14.04 7.71 8.89
N HIS A 192 -12.98 8.40 8.44
CA HIS A 192 -11.93 8.94 9.31
C HIS A 192 -11.55 10.34 8.82
N ARG A 193 -12.08 11.38 9.46
CA ARG A 193 -11.78 12.76 9.09
C ARG A 193 -10.35 13.10 9.48
N LEU A 194 -9.55 13.54 8.51
CA LEU A 194 -8.26 14.18 8.76
C LEU A 194 -8.47 15.58 9.34
N SER A 195 -7.64 15.98 10.29
CA SER A 195 -7.60 17.36 10.77
C SER A 195 -7.25 18.35 9.66
N ALA A 196 -7.70 19.59 9.80
CA ALA A 196 -7.39 20.66 8.84
C ALA A 196 -5.87 20.87 8.70
N GLY A 197 -5.12 20.78 9.81
CA GLY A 197 -3.67 20.93 9.80
C GLY A 197 -2.95 19.86 9.00
N ILE A 198 -3.42 18.61 9.05
CA ILE A 198 -2.87 17.52 8.22
C ILE A 198 -3.26 17.70 6.75
N LEU A 199 -4.52 18.07 6.47
CA LEU A 199 -4.95 18.37 5.09
C LEU A 199 -4.12 19.49 4.45
N ASP A 200 -3.77 20.53 5.19
CA ASP A 200 -2.90 21.60 4.72
C ASP A 200 -1.48 21.12 4.42
N GLN A 201 -0.93 20.21 5.23
CA GLN A 201 0.37 19.60 4.95
C GLN A 201 0.32 18.74 3.67
N ILE A 202 -0.75 17.98 3.48
CA ILE A 202 -0.96 17.18 2.26
C ILE A 202 -1.08 18.09 1.02
N ARG A 203 -1.80 19.21 1.12
CA ARG A 203 -1.88 20.20 0.03
C ARG A 203 -0.51 20.76 -0.34
N ARG A 204 0.29 21.15 0.66
CA ARG A 204 1.67 21.65 0.44
C ARG A 204 2.56 20.59 -0.22
N ALA A 205 2.48 19.34 0.23
CA ALA A 205 3.23 18.24 -0.36
C ALA A 205 2.82 18.00 -1.83
N ALA A 206 1.51 18.01 -2.13
CA ALA A 206 1.01 17.91 -3.49
C ALA A 206 1.47 19.08 -4.37
N GLU A 207 1.44 20.32 -3.86
CA GLU A 207 1.91 21.51 -4.56
C GLU A 207 3.41 21.42 -4.90
N GLN A 208 4.23 21.05 -3.90
CA GLN A 208 5.67 20.88 -4.06
C GLN A 208 5.97 19.87 -5.17
N ARG A 209 5.27 18.73 -5.16
CA ARG A 209 5.44 17.70 -6.20
C ARG A 209 4.90 18.19 -7.54
N LEU A 210 3.75 18.85 -7.64
CA LEU A 210 3.26 19.39 -8.92
C LEU A 210 4.17 20.46 -9.56
N SER A 211 4.96 21.17 -8.76
CA SER A 211 5.76 22.31 -9.20
C SER A 211 7.23 21.96 -9.51
N GLY A 212 7.78 20.93 -8.88
CA GLY A 212 9.18 20.56 -9.04
C GLY A 212 9.50 19.82 -10.35
N LYS A 213 10.79 19.77 -10.71
CA LYS A 213 11.29 18.76 -11.65
C LYS A 213 11.31 17.40 -10.96
N GLN A 214 10.70 16.39 -11.57
CA GLN A 214 10.59 15.07 -10.96
C GLN A 214 10.35 13.99 -12.02
N TYR A 215 10.40 12.73 -11.58
CA TYR A 215 10.07 11.61 -12.43
C TYR A 215 8.58 11.65 -12.84
N PHE A 216 8.27 11.35 -14.10
CA PHE A 216 6.93 11.57 -14.66
C PHE A 216 5.81 10.83 -13.89
N THR A 217 6.09 9.64 -13.35
CA THR A 217 5.10 8.91 -12.53
C THR A 217 4.80 9.62 -11.21
N THR A 218 5.77 10.29 -10.60
CA THR A 218 5.55 11.13 -9.40
C THR A 218 4.62 12.28 -9.72
N LEU A 219 4.78 12.91 -10.90
CA LEU A 219 3.85 13.94 -11.36
C LEU A 219 2.43 13.38 -11.54
N TRP A 220 2.30 12.19 -12.11
CA TRP A 220 1.01 11.54 -12.30
C TRP A 220 0.27 11.29 -10.98
N TYR A 221 0.96 10.81 -9.94
CA TYR A 221 0.33 10.58 -8.64
C TYR A 221 0.05 11.89 -7.89
N ALA A 222 0.87 12.92 -8.08
CA ALA A 222 0.60 14.25 -7.53
C ALA A 222 -0.66 14.89 -8.17
N ILE A 223 -0.87 14.71 -9.48
CA ILE A 223 -2.10 15.12 -10.19
C ILE A 223 -3.32 14.41 -9.58
N ASP A 224 -3.24 13.09 -9.36
CA ASP A 224 -4.35 12.34 -8.77
C ASP A 224 -4.70 12.87 -7.37
N LEU A 225 -3.69 13.06 -6.51
CA LEU A 225 -3.88 13.60 -5.15
C LEU A 225 -4.49 15.01 -5.18
N ALA A 226 -3.97 15.88 -6.04
CA ALA A 226 -4.42 17.27 -6.17
C ALA A 226 -5.91 17.39 -6.52
N VAL A 227 -6.41 16.53 -7.41
CA VAL A 227 -7.82 16.55 -7.79
C VAL A 227 -8.71 16.07 -6.65
N VAL A 228 -8.31 15.04 -5.91
CA VAL A 228 -9.05 14.54 -4.74
C VAL A 228 -9.12 15.56 -3.61
N LEU A 229 -8.04 16.33 -3.40
CA LEU A 229 -8.01 17.41 -2.39
C LEU A 229 -9.02 18.54 -2.68
N ASN A 230 -9.50 18.64 -3.93
CA ASN A 230 -10.41 19.67 -4.41
C ASN A 230 -9.98 21.12 -4.05
N ASP A 231 -8.67 21.35 -3.98
CA ASP A 231 -8.08 22.65 -3.74
C ASP A 231 -8.04 23.48 -5.04
N ALA A 232 -8.52 24.73 -4.99
CA ALA A 232 -8.64 25.56 -6.19
C ALA A 232 -7.29 25.86 -6.86
N LYS A 233 -6.24 26.10 -6.06
CA LYS A 233 -4.89 26.38 -6.54
C LYS A 233 -4.29 25.15 -7.20
N LEU A 234 -4.36 23.99 -6.54
CA LEU A 234 -3.87 22.73 -7.10
C LEU A 234 -4.61 22.35 -8.38
N ARG A 235 -5.95 22.52 -8.44
CA ARG A 235 -6.74 22.31 -9.65
C ARG A 235 -6.33 23.26 -10.78
N GLY A 236 -5.94 24.50 -10.48
CA GLY A 236 -5.36 25.43 -11.44
C GLY A 236 -4.08 24.91 -12.09
N ILE A 237 -3.16 24.37 -11.27
CA ILE A 237 -1.92 23.76 -11.76
C ILE A 237 -2.22 22.55 -12.66
N VAL A 238 -3.12 21.65 -12.22
CA VAL A 238 -3.51 20.47 -13.01
C VAL A 238 -4.16 20.86 -14.34
N LYS A 239 -4.98 21.92 -14.38
CA LYS A 239 -5.53 22.47 -15.63
C LYS A 239 -4.44 22.95 -16.57
N SER A 240 -3.46 23.68 -16.04
CA SER A 240 -2.32 24.15 -16.83
C SER A 240 -1.53 22.97 -17.44
N LEU A 241 -1.26 21.93 -16.65
CA LEU A 241 -0.62 20.71 -17.14
C LEU A 241 -1.45 20.01 -18.21
N ALA A 242 -2.78 20.01 -18.12
CA ALA A 242 -3.66 19.40 -19.12
C ALA A 242 -3.64 20.14 -20.47
N SER A 243 -3.52 21.47 -20.46
CA SER A 243 -3.67 22.30 -21.67
C SER A 243 -2.37 22.84 -22.25
N ASN A 244 -1.27 22.84 -21.49
CA ASN A 244 -0.01 23.48 -21.90
C ASN A 244 1.17 22.51 -21.89
N ARG A 245 1.69 22.21 -23.08
CA ARG A 245 2.85 21.34 -23.26
C ARG A 245 4.09 21.87 -22.52
N ASN A 246 4.29 23.19 -22.54
CA ASN A 246 5.46 23.83 -21.91
C ASN A 246 5.44 23.69 -20.38
N GLU A 247 4.25 23.60 -19.78
CA GLU A 247 4.11 23.37 -18.34
C GLU A 247 4.51 21.96 -17.94
N VAL A 248 4.26 20.98 -18.80
CA VAL A 248 4.74 19.61 -18.60
C VAL A 248 6.26 19.53 -18.78
N MET A 249 6.79 20.20 -19.81
CA MET A 249 8.24 20.30 -20.03
C MET A 249 8.98 21.00 -18.88
N ALA A 250 8.40 22.06 -18.31
CA ALA A 250 8.96 22.76 -17.16
C ALA A 250 9.16 21.85 -15.92
N ARG A 251 8.48 20.69 -15.89
CA ARG A 251 8.53 19.69 -14.80
C ARG A 251 9.53 18.58 -15.10
N GLY A 252 10.32 18.73 -16.16
CA GLY A 252 11.41 17.84 -16.55
C GLY A 252 11.01 16.69 -17.47
N ILE A 253 9.83 16.75 -18.10
CA ILE A 253 9.35 15.72 -19.04
C ILE A 253 9.51 16.23 -20.47
N GLU A 254 10.51 15.72 -21.17
CA GLU A 254 10.85 16.17 -22.54
C GLU A 254 10.38 15.19 -23.62
N ASP A 255 10.21 13.91 -23.28
CA ASP A 255 9.71 12.89 -24.20
C ASP A 255 8.27 13.20 -24.64
N ALA A 256 8.05 13.29 -25.95
CA ALA A 256 6.77 13.73 -26.51
C ALA A 256 5.60 12.82 -26.09
N LYS A 257 5.82 11.51 -26.04
CA LYS A 257 4.78 10.55 -25.66
C LYS A 257 4.46 10.67 -24.17
N LEU A 258 5.46 10.85 -23.31
CA LEU A 258 5.25 11.08 -21.88
C LEU A 258 4.53 12.41 -21.61
N ILE A 259 4.80 13.44 -22.41
CA ILE A 259 4.05 14.70 -22.33
C ILE A 259 2.58 14.44 -22.64
N ASP A 260 2.27 13.82 -23.80
CA ASP A 260 0.89 13.56 -24.21
C ASP A 260 0.13 12.70 -23.18
N LEU A 261 0.80 11.68 -22.62
CA LEU A 261 0.24 10.85 -21.54
C LEU A 261 -0.03 11.65 -20.26
N THR A 262 0.87 12.57 -19.91
CA THR A 262 0.70 13.45 -18.74
C THR A 262 -0.46 14.41 -18.92
N GLN A 263 -0.54 15.08 -20.07
CA GLN A 263 -1.63 16.00 -20.40
C GLN A 263 -2.96 15.26 -20.41
N LYS A 264 -3.01 14.08 -21.05
CA LYS A 264 -4.20 13.23 -21.05
C LYS A 264 -4.62 12.84 -19.64
N ARG A 265 -3.69 12.39 -18.79
CA ARG A 265 -4.02 12.02 -17.41
C ARG A 265 -4.61 13.21 -16.66
N ALA A 266 -3.98 14.38 -16.74
CA ALA A 266 -4.45 15.61 -16.10
C ALA A 266 -5.86 15.99 -16.57
N ALA A 267 -6.12 15.95 -17.88
CA ALA A 267 -7.44 16.19 -18.46
C ALA A 267 -8.48 15.18 -17.95
N ASP A 268 -8.16 13.88 -17.99
CA ASP A 268 -9.03 12.81 -17.50
C ASP A 268 -9.36 13.03 -16.01
N ARG A 269 -8.38 13.44 -15.18
CA ARG A 269 -8.63 13.75 -13.75
C ARG A 269 -9.59 14.93 -13.58
N ILE A 270 -9.38 16.03 -14.32
CA ILE A 270 -10.25 17.21 -14.26
C ILE A 270 -11.69 16.86 -14.68
N ALA A 271 -11.83 15.97 -15.67
CA ALA A 271 -13.11 15.44 -16.13
C ALA A 271 -13.77 14.44 -15.16
N GLY A 272 -13.14 14.14 -14.02
CA GLY A 272 -13.70 13.25 -12.99
C GLY A 272 -13.52 11.76 -13.27
N VAL A 273 -12.65 11.38 -14.21
CA VAL A 273 -12.28 9.97 -14.39
C VAL A 273 -11.57 9.50 -13.10
N PRO A 274 -11.94 8.36 -12.47
CA PRO A 274 -11.33 7.91 -11.22
C PRO A 274 -9.93 7.32 -11.43
N ALA A 275 -9.09 7.40 -10.39
CA ALA A 275 -7.66 7.06 -10.50
C ALA A 275 -7.44 5.58 -10.27
N ASN A 276 -6.38 5.05 -10.90
CA ASN A 276 -5.88 3.70 -10.64
C ASN A 276 -4.59 3.80 -9.82
N PRO A 277 -4.39 2.95 -8.80
CA PRO A 277 -5.35 1.95 -8.28
C PRO A 277 -6.56 2.60 -7.62
N ARG A 278 -7.72 1.94 -7.61
CA ARG A 278 -8.89 2.40 -6.85
C ARG A 278 -8.72 2.08 -5.35
N PRO A 279 -9.31 2.89 -4.45
CA PRO A 279 -9.23 2.72 -2.99
C PRO A 279 -9.76 1.39 -2.44
#